data_AF-A0A4V3IGX1-F1
#
_entry.id   AF-A0A4V3IGX1-F1
#
_cell.length_a   1.000
_cell.length_b   1.000
_cell.length_c   1.000
_cell.angle_alpha   90.00
_cell.angle_beta   90.00
_cell.angle_gamma   90.00
#
_symmetry.space_group_name_H-M   'P 1'
#
loop_
_entity.id
_entity.type
_entity.pdbx_description
1 polymer ?
#
loop_
_entity_poly.entity_id
_entity_poly.type
_entity_poly.pdbx_seq_one_letter_code
_entity_poly.pdbx_strand_id
1 'polypeptide(L)'
;MKTERTASRQVALSICVGMGLAGTVVALILMAVDQVSSDSIAAHVQELYEPFGKIPDPIVPWIFLYSIFAVGVVGWAIASVGAWRKAWWSRWWCAATFCVGSALLIFAAVVSEHGSPILPLPWRIVSIAVAAVGAITTMIAWLPTTDRITE
;
A
#
# COMPACT_ATOMS: atom_id res chain seq x y z
N MET A 1 14.09 28.96 -22.24
CA MET A 1 13.91 28.48 -20.85
C MET A 1 12.64 27.62 -20.80
N LYS A 2 12.76 26.29 -20.74
CA LYS A 2 11.62 25.33 -20.69
C LYS A 2 11.78 24.29 -19.55
N THR A 3 12.80 24.45 -18.72
CA THR A 3 13.32 23.40 -17.82
C THR A 3 12.65 23.34 -16.44
N GLU A 4 12.00 24.41 -15.98
CA GLU A 4 11.44 24.49 -14.62
C GLU A 4 10.18 23.64 -14.41
N ARG A 5 9.36 23.43 -15.44
CA ARG A 5 8.01 22.87 -15.26
C ARG A 5 7.93 21.35 -15.30
N THR A 6 8.83 20.68 -16.04
CA THR A 6 9.00 19.22 -15.97
C THR A 6 9.65 18.76 -14.66
N ALA A 7 10.39 19.66 -14.00
CA ALA A 7 11.01 19.38 -12.71
C ALA A 7 9.96 19.23 -11.61
N SER A 8 8.89 20.03 -11.59
CA SER A 8 7.89 19.96 -10.49
C SER A 8 7.13 18.63 -10.43
N ARG A 9 6.72 18.06 -11.57
CA ARG A 9 6.05 16.74 -11.61
C ARG A 9 6.98 15.62 -11.18
N GLN A 10 8.23 15.64 -11.62
CA GLN A 10 9.22 14.62 -11.26
C GLN A 10 9.55 14.68 -9.78
N VAL A 11 9.68 15.90 -9.22
CA VAL A 11 9.85 16.11 -7.79
C VAL A 11 8.62 15.59 -7.03
N ALA A 12 7.41 15.98 -7.43
CA ALA A 12 6.16 15.49 -6.81
C ALA A 12 6.04 13.96 -6.85
N LEU A 13 6.33 13.34 -8.00
CA LEU A 13 6.34 11.89 -8.15
C LEU A 13 7.37 11.23 -7.24
N SER A 14 8.60 11.77 -7.18
CA SER A 14 9.65 11.24 -6.31
C SER A 14 9.30 11.35 -4.83
N ILE A 15 8.67 12.46 -4.42
CA ILE A 15 8.16 12.66 -3.06
C ILE A 15 7.05 11.65 -2.76
N CYS A 16 6.06 11.51 -3.64
CA CYS A 16 4.94 10.58 -3.43
C CYS A 16 5.39 9.12 -3.38
N VAL A 17 6.29 8.71 -4.28
CA VAL A 17 6.87 7.36 -4.28
C VAL A 17 7.72 7.12 -3.02
N GLY A 18 8.51 8.13 -2.60
CA GLY A 18 9.31 8.05 -1.39
C GLY A 18 8.45 7.97 -0.12
N MET A 19 7.38 8.77 -0.04
CA MET A 19 6.40 8.70 1.05
C MET A 19 5.67 7.36 1.08
N GLY A 20 5.29 6.83 -0.10
CA GLY A 20 4.69 5.51 -0.23
C GLY A 20 5.60 4.43 0.33
N LEU A 21 6.87 4.40 -0.11
CA LEU A 21 7.89 3.47 0.39
C LEU A 21 8.07 3.57 1.91
N ALA A 22 8.36 4.78 2.40
CA ALA A 22 8.59 5.02 3.82
C ALA A 22 7.36 4.63 4.66
N GLY A 23 6.16 4.97 4.20
CA GLY A 23 4.90 4.60 4.84
C GLY A 23 4.72 3.09 4.92
N THR A 24 4.97 2.34 3.84
CA THR A 24 4.91 0.87 3.88
C THR A 24 5.96 0.25 4.79
N VAL A 25 7.17 0.80 4.87
CA VAL A 25 8.21 0.33 5.80
C VAL A 25 7.81 0.60 7.24
N VAL A 26 7.31 1.79 7.54
CA VAL A 26 6.79 2.12 8.87
C VAL A 26 5.65 1.18 9.26
N ALA A 27 4.73 0.88 8.33
CA ALA A 27 3.66 -0.08 8.58
C ALA A 27 4.20 -1.48 8.92
N LEU A 28 5.23 -1.98 8.21
CA LEU A 28 5.88 -3.25 8.55
C LEU A 28 6.52 -3.24 9.93
N ILE A 29 7.14 -2.14 10.33
CA ILE A 29 7.71 -1.99 11.67
C ILE A 29 6.60 -2.02 12.72
N LEU A 30 5.50 -1.28 12.49
CA LEU A 30 4.35 -1.27 13.37
C LEU A 30 3.70 -2.66 13.48
N MET A 31 3.67 -3.43 12.39
CA MET A 31 3.20 -4.80 12.39
C MET A 31 4.06 -5.69 13.28
N ALA A 32 5.39 -5.58 13.17
CA ALA A 32 6.32 -6.34 14.00
C ALA A 32 6.20 -5.98 15.48
N VAL A 33 6.02 -4.69 15.78
CA VAL A 33 5.77 -4.24 17.15
C VAL A 33 4.43 -4.81 17.66
N ASP A 34 3.36 -4.65 16.90
CA ASP A 34 2.02 -5.11 17.28
C ASP A 34 1.96 -6.62 17.49
N GLN A 35 2.57 -7.41 16.61
CA GLN A 35 2.64 -8.86 16.75
C GLN A 35 3.33 -9.30 18.05
N VAL A 36 4.36 -8.57 18.50
CA VAL A 36 5.13 -8.94 19.69
C VAL A 36 4.54 -8.35 20.97
N SER A 37 3.88 -7.19 20.90
CA SER A 37 3.38 -6.49 22.09
C SER A 37 1.93 -6.83 22.43
N SER A 38 1.06 -6.76 21.42
CA SER A 38 -0.40 -6.73 21.61
C SER A 38 -1.07 -7.94 20.97
N ASP A 39 -0.44 -8.49 19.94
CA ASP A 39 -0.93 -9.51 19.04
C ASP A 39 -2.39 -9.28 18.62
N SER A 40 -2.65 -8.06 18.10
CA SER A 40 -4.02 -7.60 17.84
C SER A 40 -4.80 -8.51 16.88
N ILE A 41 -4.09 -9.15 15.96
CA ILE A 41 -4.65 -10.13 15.03
C ILE A 41 -5.02 -11.42 15.77
N ALA A 42 -4.17 -11.95 16.65
CA ALA A 42 -4.52 -13.15 17.41
C ALA A 42 -5.71 -12.92 18.34
N ALA A 43 -5.75 -11.78 19.03
CA ALA A 43 -6.89 -11.41 19.86
C ALA A 43 -8.18 -11.32 19.04
N HIS A 44 -8.13 -10.68 17.87
CA HIS A 44 -9.28 -10.53 16.97
C HIS A 44 -9.74 -11.88 16.37
N VAL A 45 -8.80 -12.75 15.98
CA VAL A 45 -9.10 -14.10 15.48
C VAL A 45 -9.74 -14.94 16.59
N GLN A 46 -9.23 -14.85 17.82
CA GLN A 46 -9.83 -15.56 18.94
C GLN A 46 -11.27 -15.10 19.18
N GLU A 47 -11.51 -13.79 19.23
CA GLU A 47 -12.86 -13.23 19.38
C GLU A 47 -13.81 -13.64 18.25
N LEU A 48 -13.31 -13.66 17.00
CA LEU A 48 -14.10 -13.99 15.82
C LEU A 48 -14.52 -15.47 15.78
N TYR A 49 -13.64 -16.37 16.21
CA TYR A 49 -13.82 -17.82 16.04
C TYR A 49 -14.18 -18.58 17.31
N GLU A 50 -14.03 -17.98 18.50
CA GLU A 50 -14.42 -18.58 19.78
C GLU A 50 -15.88 -19.08 19.77
N PRO A 51 -16.89 -18.36 19.22
CA PRO A 51 -18.27 -18.84 19.15
C PRO A 51 -18.46 -20.11 18.30
N PHE A 52 -17.50 -20.42 17.43
CA PHE A 52 -17.57 -21.53 16.47
C PHE A 52 -16.66 -22.71 16.86
N GLY A 53 -15.93 -22.61 17.97
CA GLY A 53 -15.13 -23.69 18.56
C GLY A 53 -13.91 -24.15 17.75
N LYS A 54 -13.63 -23.50 16.61
CA LYS A 54 -12.43 -23.74 15.78
C LYS A 54 -11.66 -22.44 15.63
N ILE A 55 -10.68 -22.23 16.50
CA ILE A 55 -9.79 -21.06 16.43
C ILE A 55 -8.67 -21.40 15.42
N PRO A 56 -8.64 -20.76 14.25
CA PRO A 56 -7.57 -20.97 13.29
C PRO A 56 -6.26 -20.36 13.80
N ASP A 57 -5.14 -20.83 13.26
CA ASP A 57 -3.82 -20.32 13.62
C ASP A 57 -3.69 -18.83 13.23
N PRO A 58 -3.49 -17.90 14.19
CA PRO A 58 -3.40 -16.48 13.93
C PRO A 58 -2.13 -16.09 13.14
N ILE A 59 -1.18 -17.02 12.95
CA ILE A 59 -0.02 -16.79 12.09
C ILE A 59 -0.41 -16.60 10.63
N VAL A 60 -1.52 -17.20 10.17
CA VAL A 60 -1.92 -17.17 8.76
C VAL A 60 -2.29 -15.75 8.32
N PRO A 61 -3.17 -15.01 9.03
CA PRO A 61 -3.41 -13.60 8.72
C PRO A 61 -2.14 -12.73 8.84
N TRP A 62 -1.25 -13.00 9.80
CA TRP A 62 0.03 -12.29 9.91
C TRP A 62 0.89 -12.48 8.68
N ILE A 63 1.16 -13.73 8.27
CA ILE A 63 1.96 -14.05 7.08
C ILE A 63 1.36 -13.38 5.84
N PHE A 64 0.03 -13.43 5.70
CA PHE A 64 -0.66 -12.79 4.58
C PHE A 64 -0.44 -11.27 4.56
N LEU A 65 -0.62 -10.60 5.71
CA LEU A 65 -0.43 -9.16 5.82
C LEU A 65 1.03 -8.76 5.56
N TYR A 66 2.00 -9.48 6.14
CA TYR A 66 3.43 -9.23 5.89
C TYR A 66 3.77 -9.40 4.42
N SER A 67 3.22 -10.43 3.77
CA SER A 67 3.45 -10.70 2.35
C SER A 67 2.97 -9.54 1.47
N ILE A 68 1.77 -9.02 1.73
CA ILE A 68 1.22 -7.87 0.99
C ILE A 68 2.11 -6.64 1.16
N PHE A 69 2.47 -6.30 2.40
CA PHE A 69 3.28 -5.11 2.67
C PHE A 69 4.72 -5.26 2.16
N ALA A 70 5.31 -6.45 2.24
CA ALA A 70 6.63 -6.73 1.66
C ALA A 70 6.62 -6.58 0.13
N VAL A 71 5.59 -7.11 -0.55
CA VAL A 71 5.40 -6.88 -2.00
C VAL A 71 5.20 -5.39 -2.29
N GLY A 72 4.46 -4.68 -1.42
CA GLY A 72 4.31 -3.22 -1.49
C GLY A 72 5.65 -2.49 -1.44
N VAL A 73 6.52 -2.82 -0.49
CA VAL A 73 7.88 -2.24 -0.38
C VAL A 73 8.68 -2.48 -1.66
N VAL A 74 8.66 -3.69 -2.20
CA VAL A 74 9.34 -4.02 -3.46
C VAL A 74 8.76 -3.21 -4.62
N GLY A 75 7.44 -3.11 -4.71
CA GLY A 75 6.74 -2.33 -5.73
C GLY A 75 7.13 -0.84 -5.69
N TRP A 76 7.16 -0.24 -4.49
CA TRP A 76 7.59 1.13 -4.27
C TRP A 76 9.08 1.35 -4.55
N ALA A 77 9.95 0.41 -4.18
CA ALA A 77 11.37 0.47 -4.47
C ALA A 77 11.62 0.49 -5.99
N ILE A 78 10.93 -0.38 -6.74
CA ILE A 78 11.03 -0.41 -8.22
C ILE A 78 10.47 0.89 -8.82
N ALA A 79 9.35 1.40 -8.32
CA ALA A 79 8.80 2.69 -8.72
C ALA A 79 9.79 3.84 -8.46
N SER A 80 10.54 3.80 -7.34
CA SER A 80 11.55 4.79 -6.97
C SER A 80 12.70 4.81 -7.98
N VAL A 81 13.19 3.62 -8.36
CA VAL A 81 14.22 3.49 -9.40
C VAL A 81 13.70 4.00 -10.75
N GLY A 82 12.47 3.68 -11.10
CA GLY A 82 11.82 4.15 -12.33
C GLY A 82 11.67 5.68 -12.37
N ALA A 83 11.28 6.29 -11.25
CA ALA A 83 11.19 7.75 -11.10
C ALA A 83 12.58 8.41 -11.22
N TRP A 84 13.59 7.86 -10.54
CA TRP A 84 14.96 8.38 -10.58
C TRP A 84 15.57 8.31 -11.98
N ARG A 85 15.34 7.21 -12.70
CA ARG A 85 15.79 7.02 -14.09
C ARG A 85 14.94 7.74 -15.13
N LYS A 86 13.88 8.46 -14.72
CA LYS A 86 12.92 9.13 -15.61
C LYS A 86 12.34 8.20 -16.68
N ALA A 87 12.18 6.92 -16.34
CA ALA A 87 11.83 5.91 -17.32
C ALA A 87 10.33 5.95 -17.66
N TRP A 88 9.98 5.80 -18.94
CA TRP A 88 8.59 5.83 -19.39
C TRP A 88 7.75 4.68 -18.83
N TRP A 89 8.38 3.52 -18.55
CA TRP A 89 7.72 2.35 -17.96
C TRP A 89 7.27 2.59 -16.51
N SER A 90 7.86 3.56 -15.80
CA SER A 90 7.52 3.88 -14.41
C SER A 90 6.03 4.21 -14.24
N ARG A 91 5.40 4.81 -15.25
CA ARG A 91 3.96 5.13 -15.25
C ARG A 91 3.08 3.89 -15.23
N TRP A 92 3.40 2.93 -16.09
CA TRP A 92 2.68 1.66 -16.17
C TRP A 92 2.94 0.81 -14.94
N TRP A 93 4.16 0.83 -14.42
CA TRP A 93 4.49 0.16 -13.17
C TRP A 93 3.72 0.73 -11.98
N CYS A 94 3.70 2.06 -11.81
CA CYS A 94 2.91 2.68 -10.74
C CYS A 94 1.43 2.29 -10.84
N ALA A 95 0.86 2.34 -12.04
CA ALA A 95 -0.55 1.95 -12.26
C ALA A 95 -0.79 0.47 -11.94
N ALA A 96 0.05 -0.44 -12.43
CA ALA A 96 -0.07 -1.87 -12.16
C ALA A 96 0.07 -2.17 -10.66
N THR A 97 1.07 -1.58 -10.01
CA THR A 97 1.32 -1.75 -8.56
C THR A 97 0.15 -1.20 -7.75
N PHE A 98 -0.40 -0.05 -8.14
CA PHE A 98 -1.59 0.50 -7.51
C PHE A 98 -2.82 -0.39 -7.69
N CYS A 99 -3.11 -0.87 -8.90
CA CYS A 99 -4.26 -1.72 -9.18
C CYS A 99 -4.20 -3.02 -8.38
N VAL A 100 -3.07 -3.73 -8.45
CA VAL A 100 -2.89 -5.02 -7.76
C VAL A 100 -2.83 -4.81 -6.25
N GLY A 101 -2.01 -3.86 -5.78
CA GLY A 101 -1.83 -3.58 -4.36
C GLY A 101 -3.12 -3.09 -3.70
N SER A 102 -3.84 -2.16 -4.33
CA SER A 102 -5.10 -1.65 -3.78
C SER A 102 -6.20 -2.70 -3.82
N ALA A 103 -6.26 -3.55 -4.86
CA ALA A 103 -7.22 -4.64 -4.87
C ALA A 103 -7.00 -5.58 -3.67
N LEU A 104 -5.75 -5.95 -3.37
CA LEU A 104 -5.41 -6.79 -2.22
C LEU A 104 -5.69 -6.10 -0.89
N LEU A 105 -5.32 -4.83 -0.74
CA LEU A 105 -5.51 -4.07 0.50
C LEU A 105 -6.99 -3.78 0.77
N ILE A 106 -7.76 -3.43 -0.27
CA ILE A 106 -9.21 -3.21 -0.15
C ILE A 106 -9.92 -4.54 0.14
N PHE A 107 -9.53 -5.62 -0.55
CA PHE A 107 -10.04 -6.95 -0.26
C PHE A 107 -9.81 -7.31 1.22
N ALA A 108 -8.57 -7.18 1.70
CA ALA A 108 -8.25 -7.43 3.11
C ALA A 108 -9.04 -6.54 4.08
N ALA A 109 -9.33 -5.29 3.70
CA ALA A 109 -10.07 -4.36 4.55
C ALA A 109 -11.59 -4.58 4.57
N VAL A 110 -12.17 -5.19 3.55
CA VAL A 110 -13.62 -5.33 3.35
C VAL A 110 -14.12 -6.75 3.59
N VAL A 111 -13.27 -7.76 3.35
CA VAL A 111 -13.65 -9.15 3.55
C VAL A 111 -14.06 -9.38 5.00
N SER A 112 -15.21 -10.00 5.15
CA SER A 112 -15.81 -10.37 6.42
C SER A 112 -16.09 -11.86 6.43
N GLU A 113 -15.92 -12.44 7.60
CA GLU A 113 -16.26 -13.82 7.90
C GLU A 113 -17.17 -13.81 9.13
N HIS A 114 -18.21 -14.64 9.13
CA HIS A 114 -19.19 -14.68 10.22
C HIS A 114 -19.83 -13.32 10.58
N GLY A 115 -19.94 -12.40 9.61
CA GLY A 115 -20.54 -11.07 9.81
C GLY A 115 -19.60 -10.02 10.40
N SER A 116 -18.34 -10.38 10.66
CA SER A 116 -17.30 -9.49 11.19
C SER A 116 -16.10 -9.42 10.23
N PRO A 117 -15.43 -8.26 10.09
CA PRO A 117 -14.22 -8.15 9.26
C PRO A 117 -13.12 -9.11 9.72
N ILE A 118 -12.37 -9.69 8.78
CA ILE A 118 -11.26 -10.61 9.10
C ILE A 118 -10.11 -9.87 9.80
N LEU A 119 -9.83 -8.64 9.37
CA LEU A 119 -8.79 -7.81 9.99
C LEU A 119 -9.38 -6.89 11.08
N PRO A 120 -8.64 -6.64 12.17
CA PRO A 120 -9.05 -5.67 13.16
C PRO A 120 -8.99 -4.25 12.57
N LEU A 121 -9.75 -3.33 13.17
CA LEU A 121 -9.94 -1.97 12.67
C LEU A 121 -8.63 -1.21 12.34
N PRO A 122 -7.56 -1.26 13.16
CA PRO A 122 -6.32 -0.55 12.86
C PRO A 122 -5.71 -0.95 11.51
N TRP A 123 -5.62 -2.26 11.23
CA TRP A 123 -5.01 -2.78 9.99
C TRP A 123 -5.88 -2.51 8.76
N ARG A 124 -7.20 -2.42 8.93
CA ARG A 124 -8.11 -1.97 7.86
C ARG A 124 -7.87 -0.50 7.49
N ILE A 125 -7.72 0.37 8.49
CA ILE A 125 -7.42 1.80 8.28
C ILE A 125 -6.08 1.96 7.56
N VAL A 126 -5.03 1.28 8.02
CA VAL A 126 -3.70 1.31 7.37
C VAL A 126 -3.79 0.83 5.92
N SER A 127 -4.52 -0.26 5.66
CA SER A 127 -4.68 -0.81 4.31
C SER A 127 -5.35 0.20 3.35
N ILE A 128 -6.42 0.86 3.80
CA ILE A 128 -7.12 1.89 3.02
C ILE A 128 -6.23 3.12 2.81
N ALA A 129 -5.51 3.55 3.84
CA ALA A 129 -4.61 4.71 3.74
C ALA A 129 -3.48 4.45 2.73
N VAL A 130 -2.88 3.27 2.75
CA VAL A 130 -1.84 2.88 1.78
C VAL A 130 -2.39 2.82 0.36
N ALA A 131 -3.60 2.28 0.17
CA ALA A 131 -4.27 2.29 -1.13
C ALA A 131 -4.52 3.72 -1.64
N ALA A 132 -4.94 4.64 -0.76
CA ALA A 132 -5.14 6.05 -1.10
C ALA A 132 -3.82 6.73 -1.53
N VAL A 133 -2.71 6.46 -0.83
CA VAL A 133 -1.38 6.96 -1.23
C VAL A 133 -0.97 6.40 -2.60
N GLY A 134 -1.25 5.12 -2.86
CA GLY A 134 -1.06 4.51 -4.18
C GLY A 134 -1.86 5.20 -5.28
N ALA A 135 -3.12 5.56 -4.99
CA ALA A 135 -4.00 6.27 -5.93
C ALA A 135 -3.44 7.65 -6.27
N ILE A 136 -3.09 8.43 -5.25
CA ILE A 136 -2.51 9.77 -5.40
C ILE A 136 -1.23 9.70 -6.24
N THR A 137 -0.34 8.76 -5.92
CA THR A 137 0.93 8.60 -6.64
C THR A 137 0.71 8.23 -8.09
N THR A 138 -0.26 7.37 -8.37
CA THR A 138 -0.63 6.99 -9.75
C THR A 138 -1.20 8.19 -10.50
N MET A 139 -2.11 8.96 -9.90
CA MET A 139 -2.63 10.18 -10.52
C MET A 139 -1.49 11.14 -10.90
N ILE A 140 -0.53 11.36 -9.99
CA ILE A 140 0.62 12.24 -10.25
C ILE A 140 1.53 11.70 -11.36
N ALA A 141 1.74 10.38 -11.42
CA ALA A 141 2.52 9.74 -12.49
C ALA A 141 1.89 9.98 -13.88
N TRP A 142 0.55 10.02 -13.93
CA TRP A 142 -0.24 10.16 -15.16
C TRP A 142 -0.62 11.60 -15.50
N LEU A 143 -0.32 12.59 -14.64
CA LEU A 143 -0.52 14.00 -14.98
C LEU A 143 0.17 14.34 -16.32
N PRO A 144 -0.55 15.01 -17.25
CA PRO A 144 0.00 15.39 -18.54
C PRO A 144 1.23 16.27 -18.32
N THR A 145 2.31 15.98 -19.04
CA THR A 145 3.38 16.94 -19.24
C THR A 145 2.76 18.07 -20.05
N THR A 146 2.71 19.29 -19.50
CA THR A 146 2.06 20.46 -20.11
C THR A 146 2.68 20.91 -21.43
N ASP A 147 3.70 20.21 -21.95
CA ASP A 147 4.24 20.37 -23.31
C ASP A 147 3.22 20.08 -24.43
N ARG A 148 2.06 19.46 -24.13
CA ARG A 148 0.97 19.26 -25.09
C ARG A 148 -0.13 20.33 -25.03
N ILE A 149 -0.02 21.34 -24.16
CA ILE A 149 -0.93 22.49 -24.17
C ILE A 149 -0.29 23.60 -25.00
N THR A 150 -0.12 23.33 -26.29
CA THR A 150 0.09 24.35 -27.31
C THR A 150 -0.86 24.01 -28.43
N GLU A 151 -1.91 24.83 -28.50
CA GLU A 151 -2.90 25.07 -29.57
C GLU A 151 -3.71 23.87 -30.10
#